data_AF-A0A7Y8C2Q7-F1
#
_entry.id   AF-A0A7Y8C2Q7-F1
#
_cell.length_a   1.000
_cell.length_b   1.000
_cell.length_c   1.000
_cell.angle_alpha   90.00
_cell.angle_beta   90.00
_cell.angle_gamma   90.00
#
_symmetry.space_group_name_H-M   'P 1'
#
loop_
_entity.id
_entity.type
_entity.pdbx_description
1 polymer ?
#
loop_
_entity_poly.entity_id
_entity_poly.type
_entity_poly.pdbx_seq_one_letter_code
_entity_poly.pdbx_strand_id
1 'polypeptide(L)'
;MLVFIVIVVMALVFLMAWAQQKAKTKARKAYQASLTHLKADPRNADLRQQTLALGRAYSNLMRDKKGRTVFDEVALMNDINAACSGASEFPVSQPAPSAPDDTEARLEKLLSLKNRNLIDDSEYLVRRKEILESI
;
A
#
# COMPACT_ATOMS: atom_id res chain seq x y z
N MET A 1 19.54 -33.07 32.76
CA MET A 1 18.20 -32.50 32.46
C MET A 1 18.28 -31.06 31.96
N LEU A 2 18.90 -30.13 32.70
CA LEU A 2 19.08 -28.72 32.29
C LEU A 2 19.78 -28.54 30.94
N VAL A 3 20.90 -29.23 30.70
CA VAL A 3 21.65 -29.15 29.42
C VAL A 3 20.81 -29.63 28.23
N PHE A 4 20.00 -30.68 28.42
CA PHE A 4 19.12 -31.20 27.38
C PHE A 4 18.00 -30.20 27.04
N ILE A 5 17.42 -29.54 28.05
CA ILE A 5 16.41 -28.48 27.87
C ILE A 5 17.02 -27.30 27.08
N VAL A 6 18.24 -26.88 27.42
CA VAL A 6 18.93 -25.78 26.71
C VAL A 6 19.16 -26.13 25.23
N ILE A 7 19.58 -27.37 24.93
CA ILE A 7 19.79 -27.83 23.54
C ILE A 7 18.46 -27.82 22.75
N VAL A 8 17.38 -28.31 23.35
CA VAL A 8 16.05 -28.32 22.71
C VAL A 8 15.55 -26.90 22.45
N VAL A 9 15.70 -25.98 23.41
CA VAL A 9 15.31 -24.58 23.25
C VAL A 9 16.14 -23.90 22.15
N MET A 10 17.46 -24.13 22.12
CA MET A 10 18.34 -23.60 21.07
C MET A 10 17.95 -24.12 19.68
N ALA A 11 17.64 -25.41 19.55
CA ALA A 11 17.17 -26.00 18.30
C ALA A 11 15.85 -25.38 17.82
N LEU A 12 14.89 -25.16 18.73
CA LEU A 12 13.61 -24.50 18.41
C LEU A 12 13.79 -23.06 17.94
N VAL A 13 14.64 -22.28 18.62
CA VAL A 13 14.95 -20.90 18.22
C VAL A 13 15.59 -20.87 16.83
N PHE A 14 16.51 -21.79 16.55
CA PHE A 14 17.18 -21.86 15.25
C PHE A 14 16.20 -22.23 14.12
N LEU A 15 15.31 -23.21 14.34
CA LEU A 15 14.28 -23.59 13.38
C LEU A 15 13.31 -22.44 13.08
N MET A 16 12.89 -21.69 14.12
CA MET A 16 12.02 -20.51 13.94
C MET A 16 12.72 -19.40 13.14
N ALA A 17 13.98 -19.10 13.44
CA ALA A 17 14.75 -18.09 12.72
C ALA A 17 14.90 -18.44 11.23
N TRP A 18 15.15 -19.72 10.93
CA TRP A 18 15.32 -20.21 9.56
C TRP A 18 14.01 -20.15 8.75
N ALA A 19 12.89 -20.51 9.38
CA ALA A 19 11.56 -20.41 8.77
C ALA A 19 11.19 -18.95 8.43
N GLN A 20 11.51 -18.00 9.32
CA GLN A 20 11.25 -16.58 9.07
C GLN A 20 12.07 -16.03 7.91
N GLN A 21 13.34 -16.42 7.78
CA GLN A 21 14.18 -16.01 6.64
C GLN A 21 13.62 -16.55 5.31
N LYS A 22 13.16 -17.81 5.28
CA LYS A 22 12.51 -18.39 4.09
C LYS A 22 11.22 -17.65 3.73
N ALA A 23 10.39 -17.29 4.70
CA ALA A 23 9.16 -16.54 4.45
C ALA A 23 9.43 -15.15 3.84
N LYS A 24 10.40 -14.41 4.39
CA LYS A 24 10.80 -13.09 3.89
C LYS A 24 11.33 -13.14 2.46
N THR A 25 12.20 -14.10 2.17
CA THR A 25 12.79 -14.27 0.83
C THR A 25 11.75 -14.68 -0.21
N LYS A 26 10.82 -15.58 0.16
CA LYS A 26 9.71 -15.98 -0.71
C LYS A 26 8.79 -14.79 -1.03
N ALA A 27 8.39 -14.02 -0.02
CA ALA A 27 7.55 -12.83 -0.21
C ALA A 27 8.23 -11.77 -1.07
N ARG A 28 9.54 -11.54 -0.86
CA ARG A 28 10.33 -10.63 -1.70
C ARG A 28 10.35 -11.06 -3.18
N LYS A 29 10.62 -12.33 -3.45
CA LYS A 29 10.65 -12.86 -4.81
C LYS A 29 9.29 -12.75 -5.51
N ALA A 30 8.20 -13.07 -4.80
CA ALA A 30 6.85 -12.95 -5.34
C ALA A 30 6.50 -11.49 -5.70
N TYR A 31 6.83 -10.54 -4.80
CA TYR A 31 6.64 -9.11 -5.06
C TYR A 31 7.49 -8.59 -6.23
N GLN A 32 8.75 -9.01 -6.33
CA GLN A 32 9.60 -8.63 -7.46
C GLN A 32 9.08 -9.18 -8.79
N ALA A 33 8.62 -10.44 -8.80
CA ALA A 33 8.01 -11.03 -9.99
C ALA A 33 6.74 -10.27 -10.41
N SER A 34 5.86 -9.93 -9.46
CA SER A 34 4.64 -9.17 -9.78
C SER A 34 4.96 -7.75 -10.28
N LEU A 35 5.99 -7.10 -9.75
CA LEU A 35 6.49 -5.84 -10.31
C LEU A 35 6.99 -5.99 -11.75
N THR A 36 7.68 -7.08 -12.09
CA THR A 36 8.10 -7.34 -13.48
C THR A 36 6.90 -7.53 -14.40
N HIS A 37 5.86 -8.25 -13.96
CA HIS A 37 4.62 -8.40 -14.72
C HIS A 37 3.88 -7.07 -14.87
N LEU A 38 3.80 -6.28 -13.79
CA LEU A 38 3.18 -4.95 -13.83
C LEU A 38 3.96 -3.98 -14.71
N LYS A 39 5.29 -4.09 -14.81
CA LYS A 39 6.09 -3.30 -15.77
C LYS A 39 5.80 -3.69 -17.22
N ALA A 40 5.50 -4.95 -17.49
CA ALA A 40 5.15 -5.42 -18.84
C ALA A 40 3.74 -4.97 -19.26
N ASP A 41 2.79 -4.91 -18.33
CA ASP A 41 1.45 -4.40 -18.56
C ASP A 41 1.00 -3.45 -17.43
N PRO A 42 1.47 -2.19 -17.46
CA PRO A 42 1.27 -1.22 -16.38
C PRO A 42 -0.14 -0.63 -16.29
N ARG A 43 -0.99 -0.89 -17.29
CA ARG A 43 -2.39 -0.41 -17.34
C ARG A 43 -3.37 -1.43 -16.77
N ASN A 44 -2.90 -2.62 -16.46
CA ASN A 44 -3.72 -3.70 -15.93
C ASN A 44 -4.02 -3.49 -14.43
N ALA A 45 -5.28 -3.18 -14.13
CA ALA A 45 -5.74 -2.91 -12.77
C ALA A 45 -5.59 -4.13 -11.85
N ASP A 46 -5.80 -5.35 -12.37
CA ASP A 46 -5.69 -6.59 -11.60
C ASP A 46 -4.23 -6.87 -11.20
N LEU A 47 -3.28 -6.66 -12.12
CA LEU A 47 -1.85 -6.77 -11.83
C LEU A 47 -1.39 -5.74 -10.79
N ARG A 48 -1.97 -4.53 -10.83
CA ARG A 48 -1.70 -3.48 -9.85
C ARG A 48 -2.21 -3.87 -8.46
N GLN A 49 -3.44 -4.36 -8.38
CA GLN A 49 -4.03 -4.83 -7.11
C GLN A 49 -3.27 -6.04 -6.54
N GLN A 50 -2.87 -6.98 -7.39
CA GLN A 50 -2.07 -8.14 -6.98
C GLN A 50 -0.69 -7.73 -6.48
N THR A 51 -0.02 -6.81 -7.17
CA THR A 51 1.29 -6.27 -6.76
C THR A 51 1.21 -5.53 -5.43
N LEU A 52 0.13 -4.75 -5.21
CA LEU A 52 -0.14 -4.11 -3.92
C LEU A 52 -0.35 -5.13 -2.80
N ALA A 53 -1.11 -6.20 -3.05
CA ALA A 53 -1.36 -7.24 -2.05
C ALA A 53 -0.06 -7.97 -1.65
N LEU A 54 0.78 -8.31 -2.62
CA LEU A 54 2.10 -8.92 -2.39
C LEU A 54 3.05 -7.97 -1.67
N GLY A 55 3.02 -6.69 -2.01
CA GLY A 55 3.78 -5.63 -1.33
C GLY A 55 3.40 -5.47 0.14
N ARG A 56 2.10 -5.47 0.45
CA ARG A 56 1.58 -5.45 1.85
C ARG A 56 2.00 -6.69 2.62
N ALA A 57 1.89 -7.88 2.01
CA ALA A 57 2.32 -9.13 2.65
C ALA A 57 3.82 -9.11 2.97
N TYR A 58 4.65 -8.62 2.04
CA TYR A 58 6.08 -8.46 2.24
C TYR A 58 6.41 -7.42 3.31
N SER A 59 5.77 -6.24 3.31
CA SER A 59 5.98 -5.20 4.33
C SER A 59 5.59 -5.70 5.73
N ASN A 60 4.48 -6.42 5.86
CA ASN A 60 4.05 -7.03 7.11
C ASN A 60 5.08 -8.05 7.65
N LEU A 61 5.70 -8.84 6.77
CA LEU A 61 6.79 -9.76 7.15
C LEU A 61 8.08 -9.04 7.55
N MET A 62 8.27 -7.81 7.11
CA MET A 62 9.44 -6.96 7.41
C MET A 62 9.22 -6.02 8.61
N ARG A 63 8.03 -6.06 9.22
CA ARG A 63 7.67 -5.26 10.38
C ARG A 63 8.40 -5.76 11.63
N ASP A 64 9.07 -4.84 12.33
CA ASP A 64 9.70 -5.16 13.61
C ASP A 64 8.65 -5.31 14.74
N LYS A 65 9.07 -5.82 15.90
CA LYS A 65 8.18 -5.97 17.08
C LYS A 65 7.65 -4.63 17.63
N LYS A 66 8.18 -3.49 17.17
CA LYS A 66 7.74 -2.13 17.54
C LYS A 66 6.82 -1.51 16.48
N GLY A 67 6.44 -2.27 15.46
CA GLY A 67 5.56 -1.83 14.38
C GLY A 67 6.22 -0.95 13.33
N ARG A 68 7.55 -0.77 13.38
CA ARG A 68 8.31 -0.01 12.38
C ARG A 68 8.57 -0.94 11.21
N THR A 69 8.02 -0.60 10.05
CA THR A 69 8.30 -1.31 8.80
C THR A 69 9.59 -0.75 8.23
N VAL A 70 10.50 -1.63 7.77
CA VAL A 70 11.67 -1.18 6.98
C VAL A 70 11.21 -0.63 5.61
N PHE A 71 9.99 -0.97 5.19
CA PHE A 71 9.32 -0.49 4.00
C PHE A 71 8.01 0.20 4.40
N ASP A 72 8.01 1.53 4.40
CA ASP A 72 6.81 2.34 4.57
C ASP A 72 5.81 2.04 3.42
N GLU A 73 4.51 2.02 3.71
CA GLU A 73 3.47 1.90 2.70
C GLU A 73 3.59 3.00 1.63
N VAL A 74 4.12 4.16 2.01
CA VAL A 74 4.44 5.27 1.10
C VAL A 74 5.55 4.89 0.11
N ALA A 75 6.62 4.22 0.57
CA ALA A 75 7.70 3.74 -0.29
C ALA A 75 7.21 2.62 -1.24
N LEU A 76 6.33 1.74 -0.75
CA LEU A 76 5.70 0.71 -1.57
C LEU A 76 4.82 1.32 -2.69
N MET A 77 4.03 2.32 -2.34
CA MET A 77 3.18 3.03 -3.31
C MET A 77 4.03 3.79 -4.34
N ASN A 78 5.18 4.35 -3.91
CA ASN A 78 6.13 5.01 -4.79
C ASN A 78 6.75 4.03 -5.79
N ASP A 79 7.22 2.85 -5.35
CA ASP A 79 7.78 1.81 -6.23
C ASP A 79 6.78 1.34 -7.30
N ILE A 80 5.50 1.19 -6.92
CA ILE A 80 4.43 0.78 -7.83
C ILE A 80 4.11 1.90 -8.82
N ASN A 81 4.05 3.15 -8.36
CA ASN A 81 3.85 4.29 -9.24
C ASN A 81 5.06 4.50 -10.16
N ALA A 82 6.29 4.25 -9.70
CA ALA A 82 7.52 4.27 -10.50
C ALA A 82 7.51 3.17 -11.58
N ALA A 83 7.02 1.98 -11.24
CA ALA A 83 6.83 0.89 -12.19
C ALA A 83 5.74 1.21 -13.24
N CYS A 84 4.69 1.93 -12.85
CA CYS A 84 3.61 2.37 -13.74
C CYS A 84 3.93 3.64 -14.54
N SER A 85 4.89 4.47 -14.13
CA SER A 85 5.17 5.78 -14.77
C SER A 85 5.91 5.68 -16.10
N GLY A 86 6.50 4.52 -16.43
CA GLY A 86 6.92 4.21 -17.80
C GLY A 86 5.75 4.09 -18.79
N ALA A 87 4.51 3.95 -18.30
CA ALA A 87 3.28 3.97 -19.12
C ALA A 87 2.69 5.37 -19.26
N SER A 88 3.29 6.36 -18.58
CA SER A 88 2.87 7.76 -18.53
C SER A 88 3.72 8.62 -19.46
N GLU A 89 4.05 8.13 -20.65
CA GLU A 89 4.25 9.02 -21.81
C GLU A 89 2.89 9.42 -22.37
N PHE A 90 2.05 9.98 -21.50
CA PHE A 90 1.08 10.98 -21.91
C PHE A 90 1.47 12.21 -21.12
N PRO A 91 1.63 13.39 -21.76
CA PRO A 91 1.89 14.60 -21.02
C PRO A 91 0.67 14.80 -20.13
N VAL A 92 0.84 14.49 -18.84
CA VAL A 92 -0.01 15.05 -17.81
C VAL A 92 0.35 16.52 -17.86
N SER A 93 -0.39 17.27 -18.67
CA SER A 93 -0.50 18.71 -18.54
C SER A 93 -0.77 18.94 -17.06
N GLN A 94 0.25 19.39 -16.34
CA GLN A 94 0.06 20.15 -15.11
C GLN A 94 -0.92 21.27 -15.49
N PRO A 95 -2.15 21.29 -14.95
CA PRO A 95 -2.92 22.51 -15.03
C PRO A 95 -2.23 23.48 -14.07
N ALA A 96 -1.76 24.59 -14.63
CA ALA A 96 -1.46 25.78 -13.86
C ALA A 96 -2.62 26.11 -12.90
N PRO A 97 -2.36 26.74 -11.74
CA PRO A 97 -3.39 27.01 -10.75
C PRO A 97 -4.37 28.03 -11.31
N SER A 98 -5.57 27.57 -11.67
CA SER A 98 -6.71 28.42 -12.01
C SER A 98 -7.99 27.64 -11.67
N ALA A 99 -8.64 28.01 -10.57
CA ALA A 99 -9.98 27.55 -10.18
C ALA A 99 -10.98 27.80 -11.35
N PRO A 100 -12.03 26.95 -11.56
CA PRO A 100 -13.11 26.72 -10.60
C PRO A 100 -13.69 25.28 -10.50
N ASP A 101 -12.99 24.24 -10.96
CA ASP A 101 -13.54 22.85 -11.01
C ASP A 101 -13.24 21.96 -9.78
N ASP A 102 -12.51 22.45 -8.78
CA ASP A 102 -12.07 21.65 -7.62
C ASP A 102 -13.22 21.39 -6.61
N THR A 103 -14.26 22.22 -6.59
CA THR A 103 -15.36 22.11 -5.63
C THR A 103 -16.29 20.94 -5.95
N GLU A 104 -16.65 20.76 -7.21
CA GLU A 104 -17.44 19.63 -7.69
C GLU A 104 -16.69 18.31 -7.48
N ALA A 105 -15.40 18.27 -7.82
CA ALA A 105 -14.54 17.10 -7.58
C ALA A 105 -14.44 16.74 -6.09
N ARG A 106 -14.37 17.74 -5.20
CA ARG A 106 -14.37 17.54 -3.75
C ARG A 106 -15.73 17.01 -3.24
N LEU A 107 -16.84 17.49 -3.79
CA LEU A 107 -18.19 17.01 -3.45
C LEU A 107 -18.43 15.57 -3.92
N GLU A 108 -17.98 15.20 -5.12
CA GLU A 108 -18.06 13.82 -5.62
C GLU A 108 -17.25 12.86 -4.76
N LYS A 109 -16.03 13.26 -4.36
CA LYS A 109 -15.20 12.47 -3.45
C LYS A 109 -15.91 12.25 -2.11
N LEU A 110 -16.55 13.28 -1.56
CA LEU A 110 -17.30 13.19 -0.31
C LEU A 110 -18.51 12.24 -0.43
N LEU A 111 -19.26 12.32 -1.54
CA LEU A 111 -20.35 11.40 -1.84
C LEU A 111 -19.87 9.94 -1.95
N SER A 112 -18.71 9.71 -2.57
CA SER A 112 -18.11 8.37 -2.68
C SER A 112 -17.75 7.77 -1.31
N LEU A 113 -17.38 8.60 -0.33
CA LEU A 113 -17.04 8.16 1.02
C LEU A 113 -18.31 7.76 1.78
N LYS A 114 -19.39 8.55 1.64
CA LYS A 114 -20.70 8.23 2.20
C LYS A 114 -21.28 6.94 1.62
N ASN A 115 -21.26 6.78 0.29
CA ASN A 115 -21.78 5.59 -0.38
C ASN A 115 -21.04 4.30 0.01
N ARG A 116 -19.80 4.41 0.49
CA ARG A 116 -19.00 3.30 1.01
C ARG A 116 -19.17 3.09 2.52
N ASN A 117 -20.07 3.83 3.17
CA ASN A 117 -20.27 3.86 4.63
C ASN A 117 -18.97 4.13 5.42
N LEU A 118 -18.05 4.91 4.83
CA LEU A 118 -16.77 5.29 5.47
C LEU A 118 -16.89 6.53 6.35
N ILE A 119 -17.96 7.30 6.15
CA ILE A 119 -18.36 8.47 6.95
C ILE A 119 -19.86 8.35 7.22
N ASP A 120 -20.30 8.89 8.35
CA ASP A 120 -21.71 8.94 8.70
C ASP A 120 -22.42 10.18 8.11
N ASP A 121 -23.75 10.22 8.24
CA ASP A 121 -24.56 11.33 7.73
C ASP A 121 -24.20 12.68 8.37
N SER A 122 -23.77 12.68 9.63
CA SER A 122 -23.41 13.91 10.34
C SER A 122 -22.09 14.48 9.82
N GLU A 123 -21.09 13.63 9.61
CA GLU A 123 -19.78 14.00 9.08
C GLU A 123 -19.87 14.43 7.61
N TYR A 124 -20.73 13.78 6.84
CA TYR A 124 -21.03 14.19 5.47
C TYR A 124 -21.60 15.62 5.41
N LEU A 125 -22.56 15.95 6.28
CA LEU A 125 -23.20 17.27 6.29
C LEU A 125 -22.22 18.39 6.68
N VAL A 126 -21.38 18.15 7.69
CA VAL A 126 -20.37 19.12 8.15
C VAL A 126 -19.37 19.41 7.02
N ARG A 127 -18.77 18.36 6.44
CA ARG A 127 -17.76 18.53 5.38
C ARG A 127 -18.34 19.10 4.10
N ARG A 128 -19.58 18.75 3.74
CA ARG A 128 -20.27 19.34 2.58
C ARG A 128 -20.46 20.84 2.78
N LYS A 129 -20.84 21.26 3.99
CA LYS A 129 -21.00 22.68 4.33
C LYS A 129 -19.66 23.42 4.27
N GLU A 130 -18.59 22.86 4.83
CA GLU A 130 -17.24 23.44 4.77
C GLU A 130 -16.74 23.61 3.32
N ILE A 131 -17.02 22.64 2.45
CA ILE A 131 -16.64 22.73 1.02
C ILE A 131 -17.42 23.86 0.33
N LEU A 132 -18.73 23.98 0.60
CA LEU A 132 -19.57 25.03 0.01
C LEU A 132 -19.28 26.43 0.57
N GLU A 133 -18.85 26.53 1.84
CA GLU A 133 -18.40 27.79 2.45
C GLU A 133 -17.00 28.21 1.99
N SER A 134 -16.22 27.30 1.40
CA SER A 134 -14.90 27.59 0.82
C SER A 134 -14.94 28.08 -0.64
N ILE A 135 -16.14 28.37 -1.15
CA ILE A 135 -16.42 28.96 -2.48
C ILE A 135 -16.50 30.48 -2.32
#